data_AF-A0A7S3HSH3-F1
#
_entry.id   AF-A0A7S3HSH3-F1
#
_cell.length_a   1.000
_cell.length_b   1.000
_cell.length_c   1.000
_cell.angle_alpha   90.00
_cell.angle_beta   90.00
_cell.angle_gamma   90.00
#
_symmetry.space_group_name_H-M   'P 1'
#
loop_
_entity.id
_entity.type
_entity.pdbx_description
1 polymer ?
#
loop_
_entity_poly.entity_id
_entity_poly.type
_entity_poly.pdbx_seq_one_letter_code
_entity_poly.pdbx_strand_id
1 'polypeptide(L)'
;DVKAYPTVTAVQRDSVCRVVIAPARCKKDARLLAESIAMNAISSLGSGASGIFGVELFLLADGSVVLNEVAPRPHNTGHYTQDACACSQFENHLRAVSGL
;
A
#
# COMPACT_ATOMS: atom_id res chain seq x y z
N ASP A 1 -3.49 14.76 -4.55
CA ASP A 1 -3.37 14.39 -3.13
C ASP A 1 -3.00 12.92 -3.05
N VAL A 2 -2.15 12.51 -2.11
CA VAL A 2 -1.74 11.10 -1.95
C VAL A 2 -2.57 10.50 -0.82
N LYS A 3 -3.27 9.40 -1.11
CA LYS A 3 -4.07 8.65 -0.14
C LYS A 3 -3.62 7.19 -0.11
N ALA A 4 -3.72 6.57 1.07
CA ALA A 4 -3.42 5.16 1.26
C ALA A 4 -4.71 4.35 1.47
N TYR A 5 -4.73 3.14 0.92
CA TYR A 5 -5.64 2.08 1.38
C TYR A 5 -5.24 1.61 2.79
N PRO A 6 -6.13 0.91 3.53
CA PRO A 6 -5.76 0.32 4.80
C PRO A 6 -4.51 -0.55 4.70
N THR A 7 -3.59 -0.41 5.66
CA THR A 7 -2.40 -1.27 5.76
C THR A 7 -2.80 -2.74 5.82
N VAL A 8 -2.12 -3.60 5.04
CA VAL A 8 -2.35 -5.05 5.00
C VAL A 8 -1.12 -5.85 5.43
N THR A 9 -1.33 -7.08 5.89
CA THR A 9 -0.25 -8.05 6.09
C THR A 9 -0.13 -8.93 4.85
N ALA A 10 1.05 -8.98 4.24
CA ALA A 10 1.35 -9.92 3.16
C ALA A 10 2.16 -11.10 3.71
N VAL A 11 1.65 -12.32 3.54
CA VAL A 11 2.37 -13.55 3.89
C VAL A 11 3.07 -14.07 2.65
N GLN A 12 4.39 -13.95 2.65
CA GLN A 12 5.26 -14.40 1.56
C GLN A 12 5.71 -15.85 1.83
N ARG A 13 5.72 -16.70 0.81
CA ARG A 13 6.34 -18.04 0.84
C ARG A 13 7.03 -18.30 -0.49
N ASP A 14 8.30 -18.70 -0.43
CA ASP A 14 9.15 -18.90 -1.60
C ASP A 14 9.20 -17.64 -2.49
N SER A 15 9.33 -16.48 -1.84
CA SER A 15 9.31 -15.16 -2.50
C SER A 15 8.05 -14.83 -3.30
N VAL A 16 6.94 -15.51 -3.00
CA VAL A 16 5.63 -15.29 -3.63
C VAL A 16 4.58 -14.99 -2.57
N CYS A 17 3.75 -13.97 -2.82
CA CYS A 17 2.67 -13.60 -1.93
C CYS A 17 1.60 -14.70 -1.96
N ARG A 18 1.28 -15.27 -0.80
CA ARG A 18 0.28 -16.34 -0.67
C ARG A 18 -1.03 -15.86 -0.08
N VAL A 19 -0.95 -14.99 0.91
CA VAL A 19 -2.12 -14.50 1.64
C VAL A 19 -1.96 -13.02 1.92
N VAL A 20 -3.06 -12.29 1.73
CA VAL A 20 -3.21 -10.89 2.17
C VAL A 20 -4.25 -10.87 3.27
N ILE A 21 -3.93 -10.22 4.38
CA ILE A 21 -4.86 -10.01 5.50
C ILE A 21 -5.10 -8.51 5.64
N ALA A 22 -6.36 -8.09 5.45
CA ALA A 22 -6.80 -6.71 5.58
C ALA A 22 -7.85 -6.58 6.70
N PRO A 23 -7.68 -5.67 7.68
CA PRO A 23 -6.48 -4.87 7.92
C PRO A 23 -5.32 -5.72 8.48
N ALA A 24 -4.11 -5.16 8.44
CA ALA A 24 -2.93 -5.78 9.03
C ALA A 24 -3.14 -6.07 10.53
N ARG A 25 -2.71 -7.26 10.98
CA ARG A 25 -2.85 -7.70 12.38
C ARG A 25 -1.71 -7.19 13.25
N CYS A 26 -1.59 -5.87 13.36
CA CYS A 26 -0.62 -5.19 14.21
C CYS A 26 -1.28 -4.00 14.96
N LYS A 27 -0.50 -3.34 15.84
CA LYS A 27 -0.98 -2.17 16.58
C LYS A 27 -1.47 -1.08 15.63
N LYS A 28 -2.51 -0.34 16.03
CA LYS A 28 -3.07 0.77 15.24
C LYS A 28 -2.00 1.78 14.83
N ASP A 29 -1.13 2.15 15.76
CA ASP A 29 -0.06 3.14 15.52
C ASP A 29 0.94 2.66 14.46
N ALA A 30 1.23 1.36 14.42
CA ALA A 30 2.10 0.79 13.40
C ALA A 30 1.47 0.86 12.00
N ARG A 31 0.14 0.67 11.88
CA ARG A 31 -0.59 0.84 10.61
C ARG A 31 -0.59 2.29 10.16
N LEU A 32 -0.86 3.22 11.07
CA LEU A 32 -0.82 4.65 10.76
C LEU A 32 0.58 5.12 10.36
N LEU A 33 1.62 4.61 11.02
CA LEU A 33 3.01 4.87 10.64
C LEU A 33 3.33 4.30 9.26
N ALA A 34 2.92 3.07 8.97
CA ALA A 34 3.08 2.45 7.65
C ALA A 34 2.40 3.26 6.52
N GLU A 35 1.16 3.68 6.74
CA GLU A 35 0.42 4.55 5.81
C GLU A 35 1.15 5.89 5.61
N SER A 36 1.63 6.51 6.69
CA SER A 36 2.39 7.76 6.61
C SER A 36 3.70 7.60 5.82
N ILE A 37 4.48 6.54 6.07
CA ILE A 37 5.72 6.26 5.33
C ILE A 37 5.41 6.04 3.84
N ALA A 38 4.37 5.27 3.52
CA ALA A 38 3.98 5.03 2.15
C ALA A 38 3.56 6.33 1.43
N MET A 39 2.71 7.15 2.06
CA MET A 39 2.30 8.43 1.48
C MET A 39 3.48 9.39 1.30
N ASN A 40 4.41 9.44 2.25
CA ASN A 40 5.61 10.27 2.16
C ASN A 40 6.54 9.79 1.03
N ALA A 41 6.72 8.47 0.87
CA ALA A 41 7.52 7.88 -0.19
C ALA A 41 6.98 8.21 -1.59
N ILE A 42 5.65 8.22 -1.78
CA ILE A 42 5.06 8.58 -3.07
C ILE A 42 5.06 10.09 -3.28
N SER A 43 4.82 10.88 -2.22
CA SER A 43 4.85 12.34 -2.30
C SER A 43 6.23 12.88 -2.70
N SER A 44 7.31 12.19 -2.33
CA SER A 44 8.68 12.61 -2.68
C SER A 44 9.02 12.47 -4.17
N LEU A 45 8.24 11.71 -4.93
CA LEU A 45 8.39 11.56 -6.38
C LEU A 45 7.88 12.79 -7.17
N GLY A 46 7.20 13.72 -6.49
CA GLY A 46 6.70 14.96 -7.10
C GLY A 46 5.50 14.78 -8.02
N SER A 47 5.22 15.80 -8.83
CA SER A 47 4.01 15.88 -9.67
C SER A 47 3.94 14.86 -10.80
N GLY A 48 5.03 14.17 -11.12
CA GLY A 48 5.05 13.10 -12.12
C GLY A 48 4.44 11.78 -11.63
N ALA A 49 4.28 11.60 -10.31
CA ALA A 49 3.68 10.39 -9.75
C ALA A 49 2.15 10.47 -9.79
N SER A 50 1.56 9.72 -10.72
CA SER A 50 0.11 9.54 -10.81
C SER A 50 -0.23 8.06 -11.00
N GLY A 51 -1.24 7.57 -10.28
CA GLY A 51 -1.68 6.18 -10.34
C GLY A 51 -1.73 5.50 -8.98
N ILE A 52 -1.49 4.18 -8.98
CA ILE A 52 -1.43 3.34 -7.78
C ILE A 52 0.00 2.87 -7.62
N PHE A 53 0.44 2.83 -6.37
CA PHE A 53 1.76 2.36 -6.00
C PHE A 53 1.61 1.29 -4.92
N GLY A 54 2.17 0.11 -5.15
CA GLY A 54 2.43 -0.85 -4.09
C GLY A 54 3.64 -0.38 -3.28
N VAL A 55 3.49 -0.26 -1.97
CA VAL A 55 4.59 0.11 -1.07
C VAL A 55 4.77 -1.03 -0.07
N GLU A 56 5.85 -1.78 -0.18
CA GLU A 56 6.15 -2.86 0.75
C GLU A 56 7.04 -2.37 1.89
N LEU A 57 6.69 -2.80 3.10
CA LEU A 57 7.27 -2.32 4.35
C LEU A 57 7.57 -3.54 5.24
N PHE A 58 8.57 -3.41 6.10
CA PHE A 58 8.77 -4.33 7.22
C PHE A 58 8.44 -3.63 8.54
N LEU A 59 7.64 -4.29 9.38
CA LEU A 59 7.45 -3.93 10.78
C LEU A 59 8.43 -4.79 11.60
N LEU A 60 9.41 -4.15 12.24
CA LEU A 60 10.42 -4.82 13.04
C LEU A 60 9.94 -5.07 14.48
N ALA A 61 10.66 -5.91 15.21
CA ALA A 61 10.29 -6.32 16.57
C ALA A 61 10.29 -5.16 17.59
N ASP A 62 11.09 -4.12 17.36
CA ASP A 62 11.13 -2.89 18.15
C ASP A 62 9.97 -1.92 17.85
N GLY A 63 9.12 -2.26 16.88
CA GLY A 63 7.99 -1.44 16.43
C GLY A 63 8.34 -0.43 15.34
N SER A 64 9.60 -0.35 14.90
CA SER A 64 9.98 0.48 13.76
C SER A 64 9.43 -0.09 12.44
N VAL A 65 9.15 0.80 11.49
CA VAL A 65 8.67 0.45 10.16
C VAL A 65 9.68 0.95 9.13
N VAL A 66 10.14 0.06 8.25
CA VAL A 66 11.15 0.37 7.22
C VAL A 66 10.60 0.08 5.82
N LEU A 67 10.89 0.96 4.88
CA LEU A 67 10.55 0.81 3.45
C LEU A 67 11.44 -0.26 2.81
N ASN A 68 10.82 -1.24 2.14
CA ASN A 68 11.53 -2.27 1.39
C ASN A 68 11.56 -1.94 -0.11
N GLU A 69 10.39 -1.82 -0.74
CA GLU A 69 10.28 -1.55 -2.17
C GLU A 69 9.02 -0.75 -2.54
N VAL A 70 9.03 -0.20 -3.76
CA VAL A 70 7.91 0.52 -4.36
C VAL A 70 7.65 -0.01 -5.77
N ALA A 71 6.42 -0.42 -6.04
CA ALA A 71 5.94 -0.85 -7.36
C ALA A 71 4.98 0.21 -7.93
N PRO A 72 5.34 0.94 -9.01
CA PRO A 72 4.52 2.03 -9.57
C PRO A 72 3.38 1.52 -10.46
N ARG A 73 2.54 0.64 -9.91
CA ARG A 73 1.39 0.01 -10.56
C ARG A 73 0.43 -0.55 -9.51
N PRO A 74 -0.81 -0.91 -9.89
CA PRO A 74 -1.63 -1.85 -9.12
C PRO A 74 -0.82 -3.08 -8.68
N HIS A 75 -1.04 -3.51 -7.45
CA HIS A 75 -0.22 -4.51 -6.77
C HIS A 75 -1.04 -5.73 -6.38
N ASN A 76 -0.42 -6.91 -6.37
CA ASN A 76 -1.11 -8.16 -6.03
C ASN A 76 -1.68 -8.13 -4.61
N THR A 77 -0.95 -7.49 -3.67
CA THR A 77 -1.41 -7.29 -2.30
C THR A 77 -2.60 -6.33 -2.18
N GLY A 78 -2.92 -5.59 -3.25
CA GLY A 78 -4.09 -4.71 -3.32
C GLY A 78 -5.34 -5.35 -3.93
N HIS A 79 -5.31 -6.59 -4.42
CA HIS A 79 -6.46 -7.20 -5.12
C HIS A 79 -7.71 -7.32 -4.23
N TYR A 80 -7.54 -7.45 -2.91
CA TYR A 80 -8.66 -7.47 -1.96
C TYR A 80 -9.59 -6.25 -2.08
N THR A 81 -9.07 -5.10 -2.56
CA THR A 81 -9.85 -3.86 -2.74
C THR A 81 -10.99 -4.00 -3.74
N GLN A 82 -10.96 -5.02 -4.61
CA GLN A 82 -12.04 -5.30 -5.55
C GLN A 82 -13.36 -5.64 -4.85
N ASP A 83 -13.30 -6.38 -3.74
CA ASP A 83 -14.50 -6.88 -3.05
C ASP A 83 -14.69 -6.27 -1.66
N ALA A 84 -13.64 -5.66 -1.09
CA ALA A 84 -13.65 -5.21 0.31
C ALA A 84 -13.45 -3.69 0.49
N CYS A 85 -13.42 -2.92 -0.60
CA CYS A 85 -13.32 -1.46 -0.56
C CYS A 85 -14.39 -0.82 -1.45
N ALA A 86 -14.77 0.42 -1.14
CA ALA A 86 -15.75 1.16 -1.94
C ALA A 86 -15.26 1.45 -3.38
N CYS A 87 -13.94 1.54 -3.57
CA CYS A 87 -13.31 1.62 -4.88
C CYS A 87 -12.12 0.69 -4.89
N SER A 88 -11.98 -0.07 -5.97
CA SER A 88 -10.83 -0.93 -6.19
C SER A 88 -9.58 -0.11 -6.53
N GLN A 89 -8.41 -0.69 -6.30
CA GLN A 89 -7.14 -0.10 -6.77
C GLN A 89 -7.16 0.17 -8.27
N PHE A 90 -7.85 -0.64 -9.07
CA PHE A 90 -7.91 -0.44 -10.51
C PHE A 90 -8.72 0.80 -10.88
N GLU A 91 -9.87 1.02 -10.25
CA GLU A 91 -10.64 2.23 -10.50
C GLU A 91 -9.91 3.49 -10.01
N ASN A 92 -9.26 3.42 -8.84
CA ASN A 92 -8.50 4.57 -8.34
C ASN A 92 -7.22 4.81 -9.14
N HIS A 93 -6.64 3.78 -9.76
CA HIS A 93 -5.58 3.97 -10.74
C HIS A 93 -6.08 4.78 -11.94
N LEU A 94 -7.23 4.43 -12.50
CA LEU A 94 -7.85 5.14 -13.62
C LEU A 94 -8.21 6.58 -13.26
N ARG A 95 -8.80 6.82 -12.08
CA ARG A 95 -9.12 8.17 -11.59
C ARG A 95 -7.86 9.04 -11.51
N ALA A 96 -6.81 8.52 -10.86
CA ALA A 96 -5.56 9.25 -10.70
C ALA A 96 -4.93 9.63 -12.05
N VAL A 97 -4.78 8.68 -12.98
CA VAL A 97 -4.15 8.97 -14.29
C VAL A 97 -5.04 9.81 -15.22
N SER A 98 -6.34 9.85 -14.96
CA SER A 98 -7.31 10.69 -15.69
C SER A 98 -7.51 12.07 -15.06
N GLY A 99 -6.84 12.37 -13.94
CA GLY A 99 -6.95 13.65 -13.23
C GLY A 99 -8.26 13.86 -12.49
N LEU A 100 -8.93 12.79 -12.07
CA LEU A 100 -10.17 12.79 -11.26
C LEU A 100 -9.90 12.71 -9.76
#